data_AF-A0AAU0YAM4-F1
#
_entry.id   AF-A0AAU0YAM4-F1
#
_cell.length_a   1.000
_cell.length_b   1.000
_cell.length_c   1.000
_cell.angle_alpha   90.00
_cell.angle_beta   90.00
_cell.angle_gamma   90.00
#
_symmetry.space_group_name_H-M   'P 1'
#
loop_
_entity.id
_entity.type
_entity.pdbx_description
1 polymer ?
#
loop_
_entity_poly.entity_id
_entity_poly.type
_entity_poly.pdbx_seq_one_letter_code
_entity_poly.pdbx_strand_id
1 'polypeptide(L)' 'MPHNEGQRVEYLDQENKRCQGEITKVSGSGPATTYTIKNEKTHRDDKVREMQIEQDL' A
#
# COMPACT_ATOMS: atom_id res chain seq x y z
N MET A 1 9.66 -8.04 1.32
CA MET A 1 10.26 -7.82 -0.01
C MET A 1 9.70 -6.49 -0.47
N PRO A 2 10.49 -5.59 -1.07
CA PRO A 2 9.95 -4.31 -1.50
C PRO A 2 8.85 -4.56 -2.54
N HIS A 3 7.68 -3.99 -2.32
CA HIS A 3 6.57 -4.11 -3.25
C HIS A 3 6.80 -3.16 -4.44
N ASN A 4 6.29 -3.52 -5.62
CA ASN A 4 6.50 -2.73 -6.83
C ASN A 4 5.27 -1.92 -7.21
N GLU A 5 5.47 -0.86 -8.00
CA GLU A 5 4.38 -0.13 -8.65
C GLU A 5 3.60 -1.07 -9.60
N GLY A 6 2.28 -0.95 -9.61
CA GLY A 6 1.34 -1.83 -10.33
C GLY A 6 1.00 -3.14 -9.60
N GLN A 7 1.58 -3.39 -8.43
CA GLN A 7 1.32 -4.60 -7.66
C GLN A 7 0.07 -4.43 -6.78
N ARG A 8 -0.80 -5.43 -6.77
CA ARG A 8 -1.98 -5.46 -5.89
C ARG A 8 -1.56 -5.97 -4.51
N VAL A 9 -2.02 -5.27 -3.49
CA VAL A 9 -1.71 -5.62 -2.10
C VAL A 9 -2.91 -5.37 -1.20
N GLU A 10 -2.97 -6.14 -0.12
CA GLU A 10 -3.86 -5.91 0.99
C GLU A 10 -3.12 -5.12 2.08
N TYR A 11 -3.71 -4.02 2.54
CA TYR A 11 -3.09 -3.10 3.48
C TYR A 11 -4.10 -2.63 4.54
N LEU A 12 -3.57 -2.16 5.66
CA LEU A 12 -4.35 -1.50 6.71
C LEU A 12 -4.35 0.01 6.50
N ASP A 13 -5.54 0.59 6.36
CA ASP A 13 -5.71 2.04 6.28
C ASP A 13 -5.49 2.73 7.66
N GLN A 14 -5.65 4.04 7.72
CA GLN A 14 -5.50 4.79 8.97
C GLN A 14 -6.51 4.39 10.06
N GLU A 15 -7.67 3.85 9.68
CA GLU A 15 -8.66 3.30 10.60
C GLU A 15 -8.40 1.83 10.98
N ASN A 16 -7.24 1.25 10.62
CA ASN A 16 -6.91 -0.16 10.82
C ASN A 16 -7.90 -1.13 10.14
N LYS A 17 -8.56 -0.69 9.07
CA LYS A 17 -9.41 -1.55 8.24
C LYS A 17 -8.58 -2.12 7.10
N ARG A 18 -8.79 -3.41 6.86
CA ARG A 18 -8.23 -4.10 5.70
C ARG A 18 -8.85 -3.57 4.42
N CYS A 19 -8.00 -2.97 3.62
CA CYS A 19 -8.29 -2.44 2.31
C CYS A 19 -7.43 -3.14 1.27
N GLN A 20 -7.93 -3.20 0.05
CA GLN A 20 -7.22 -3.76 -1.09
C GLN A 20 -7.04 -2.66 -2.12
N GLY A 21 -5.88 -2.65 -2.74
CA GLY A 21 -5.54 -1.66 -3.73
C GLY A 21 -4.31 -2.00 -4.51
N GLU A 22 -4.03 -1.16 -5.50
CA GLU A 22 -2.85 -1.28 -6.35
C GLU A 22 -1.83 -0.21 -5.96
N ILE A 23 -0.57 -0.61 -5.79
CA ILE A 23 0.50 0.33 -5.50
C ILE A 23 0.71 1.21 -6.73
N THR A 24 0.37 2.49 -6.64
CA THR A 24 0.56 3.45 -7.72
C THR A 24 1.89 4.16 -7.64
N LYS A 25 2.50 4.21 -6.44
CA LYS A 25 3.78 4.88 -6.25
C LYS A 25 4.56 4.32 -5.07
N VAL A 26 5.86 4.11 -5.26
CA VAL A 26 6.80 3.80 -4.17
C VAL A 26 7.67 5.03 -3.89
N SER A 27 7.86 5.38 -2.62
CA SER A 27 8.64 6.55 -2.22
C SER A 27 9.46 6.25 -0.97
N GLY A 28 10.76 6.53 -1.03
CA GLY A 28 11.70 6.22 0.05
C GLY A 28 12.68 5.12 -0.33
N SER A 29 13.57 4.78 0.57
CA SER A 29 14.56 3.72 0.38
C SER A 29 14.86 3.05 1.72
N GLY A 30 14.91 1.72 1.73
CA GLY A 30 15.16 0.92 2.92
C GLY A 30 13.97 0.92 3.91
N PRO A 31 14.21 1.05 5.23
CA PRO A 31 13.17 0.89 6.25
C PRO A 31 12.13 2.02 6.29
N ALA A 32 12.39 3.13 5.59
CA ALA A 32 11.48 4.28 5.49
C ALA A 32 10.67 4.29 4.19
N THR A 33 10.55 3.14 3.51
CA THR A 33 9.78 3.05 2.27
C THR A 33 8.29 3.21 2.55
N THR A 34 7.67 4.10 1.80
CA THR A 34 6.23 4.39 1.79
C THR A 34 5.65 4.04 0.45
N TYR A 35 4.46 3.44 0.49
CA TYR A 35 3.71 2.97 -0.65
C TYR A 35 2.44 3.80 -0.76
N THR A 36 2.20 4.37 -1.93
CA THR A 36 0.91 4.96 -2.29
C THR A 36 0.10 3.86 -2.94
N ILE A 37 -1.02 3.51 -2.33
CA ILE A 37 -1.92 2.47 -2.80
C ILE A 37 -3.22 3.14 -3.20
N LYS A 38 -3.65 2.89 -4.43
CA LYS A 38 -4.98 3.30 -4.89
C LYS A 38 -5.98 2.23 -4.47
N ASN A 39 -6.81 2.58 -3.49
CA ASN A 39 -7.85 1.73 -2.97
C ASN A 39 -8.86 1.38 -4.07
N GLU A 40 -9.12 0.09 -4.27
CA GLU A 40 -10.07 -0.35 -5.31
C GLU A 40 -11.53 -0.05 -4.93
N LYS A 41 -11.86 0.06 -3.64
CA LYS A 41 -13.23 0.34 -3.17
C LYS A 41 -13.55 1.84 -3.19
N THR A 42 -12.63 2.67 -2.72
CA THR A 42 -12.86 4.11 -2.57
C THR A 42 -12.27 4.94 -3.70
N HIS A 43 -11.44 4.33 -4.56
CA HIS A 43 -10.65 4.99 -5.60
C HIS A 43 -9.77 6.15 -5.10
N ARG A 44 -9.46 6.16 -3.80
CA ARG A 44 -8.57 7.14 -3.17
C ARG A 44 -7.16 6.59 -3.07
N ASP A 45 -6.18 7.48 -3.09
CA ASP A 45 -4.78 7.17 -2.86
C ASP A 45 -4.48 7.22 -1.35
N ASP A 46 -4.17 6.06 -0.77
CA ASP A 46 -3.74 5.91 0.61
C ASP A 46 -2.22 5.79 0.67
N LYS A 47 -1.59 6.52 1.59
CA LYS A 47 -0.16 6.37 1.86
C LYS A 47 0.06 5.50 3.07
N VAL A 48 0.71 4.37 2.86
CA VAL A 48 1.02 3.40 3.90
C VAL A 48 2.48 3.02 3.90
N ARG A 49 2.94 2.42 5.00
CA ARG A 49 4.31 1.89 5.14
C ARG A 49 4.32 0.40 4.84
N GLU A 50 5.51 -0.16 4.60
CA GLU A 50 5.66 -1.62 4.41
C GLU A 50 5.01 -2.43 5.54
N MET A 51 5.12 -1.95 6.79
CA MET A 51 4.55 -2.61 7.97
C MET A 51 3.02 -2.64 8.00
N GLN A 52 2.34 -1.84 7.18
CA GLN A 52 0.88 -1.82 7.07
C GLN A 52 0.38 -2.71 5.93
N ILE A 53 1.27 -3.18 5.05
CA ILE A 53 0.91 -4.11 3.98
C ILE A 53 0.89 -5.51 4.61
N GLU A 54 -0.28 -6.13 4.65
CA GLU A 54 -0.47 -7.45 5.25
C GLU A 54 -0.11 -8.56 4.25
N GLN A 55 -0.43 -8.37 2.97
CA GLN A 55 -0.25 -9.43 1.97
C GLN A 55 -0.16 -8.91 0.52
N ASP A 56 0.61 -9.62 -0.30
CA ASP A 56 0.59 -9.53 -1.78
C ASP A 56 -0.58 -10.33 -2.38
N LEU A 57 -1.23 -9.78 -3.42
CA LEU A 57 -2.37 -10.39 -4.13
C LEU A 57 -2.05 -10.67 -5.61
#